data_AF-A0A182TAT0-F1
#
_entry.id   AF-A0A182TAT0-F1
#
_cell.length_a   1.000
_cell.length_b   1.000
_cell.length_c   1.000
_cell.angle_alpha   90.00
_cell.angle_beta   90.00
_cell.angle_gamma   90.00
#
_symmetry.space_group_name_H-M   'P 1'
#
loop_
_entity.id
_entity.type
_entity.pdbx_description
1 polymer ?
#
loop_
_entity_poly.entity_id
_entity_poly.type
_entity_poly.pdbx_seq_one_letter_code
_entity_poly.pdbx_strand_id
1 'polypeptide(L)'
;MGLLWRSYGLFAVITLMGVLAQYEWQPKDAFDEIKVRFDKVNADNCPILPPRDLTLPEESVSHLPDIKDVNINPVFPNRTALLHLHNMALSRAFFWSYILQSRFIRPAINDTYDPGMMYYFLSTVADVSSNRHINASSIYFAPNSSFSSSYRGFFNKTFPRFAPRTYREDDFNDPIHLQKISTLNTFYVRDLGAFPPDSALHDYTIKNYHINEWYNLWLPDNVDKRHDTKTTYQVEIRYANNTNETFTFHGPPGADEDPGPVKFTKPYFDCRRSNKWLVAA
;
A
#
# COMPACT_ATOMS: atom_id res chain seq x y z
N MET A 1 18.09 30.08 62.68
CA MET A 1 18.16 29.07 61.59
C MET A 1 16.80 28.46 61.22
N GLY A 2 15.90 28.16 62.17
CA GLY A 2 14.63 27.49 61.84
C GLY A 2 13.63 28.29 60.98
N LEU A 3 13.62 29.63 61.04
CA LEU A 3 12.70 30.45 60.24
C LEU A 3 13.05 30.48 58.75
N LEU A 4 14.36 30.58 58.44
CA LEU A 4 14.87 30.58 57.07
C LEU A 4 14.63 29.23 56.37
N TRP A 5 14.78 28.11 57.08
CA TRP A 5 14.51 26.79 56.52
C TRP A 5 13.03 26.59 56.20
N ARG A 6 12.14 27.14 57.05
CA ARG A 6 10.69 27.12 56.82
C ARG A 6 10.30 27.99 55.63
N SER A 7 10.91 29.16 55.45
CA SER A 7 10.63 30.02 54.28
C SER A 7 11.13 29.40 52.97
N TYR A 8 12.31 28.77 52.96
CA TYR A 8 12.80 28.06 51.76
C TYR A 8 11.93 26.85 51.42
N GLY A 9 11.46 26.10 52.42
CA GLY A 9 10.52 25.00 52.20
C GLY A 9 9.18 25.46 51.61
N LEU A 10 8.64 26.56 52.11
CA LEU A 10 7.39 27.16 51.59
C LEU A 10 7.56 27.66 50.15
N PHE A 11 8.69 28.31 49.86
CA PHE A 11 8.99 28.79 48.51
C PHE A 11 9.14 27.63 47.51
N ALA A 12 9.81 26.55 47.91
CA ALA A 12 9.94 25.35 47.09
C ALA A 12 8.59 24.65 46.83
N VAL A 13 7.68 24.65 47.81
CA VAL A 13 6.33 24.10 47.64
C VAL A 13 5.49 24.95 46.70
N ILE A 14 5.59 26.28 46.78
CA ILE A 14 4.87 27.20 45.89
C ILE A 14 5.40 27.08 44.45
N THR A 15 6.71 26.97 44.25
CA THR A 15 7.27 26.77 42.91
C THR A 15 6.92 25.40 42.35
N LEU A 16 6.93 24.34 43.16
CA LEU A 16 6.45 23.01 42.75
C LEU A 16 4.98 23.01 42.35
N MET A 17 4.10 23.66 43.13
CA MET A 17 2.69 23.79 42.78
C MET A 17 2.48 24.62 41.51
N GLY A 18 3.22 25.73 41.34
CA GLY A 18 3.15 26.57 40.15
C GLY A 18 3.57 25.82 38.87
N VAL A 19 4.62 25.00 38.96
CA VAL A 19 5.12 24.20 37.83
C VAL A 19 4.18 23.04 37.49
N LEU A 20 3.61 22.36 38.49
CA LEU A 20 2.66 21.26 38.26
C LEU A 20 1.31 21.76 37.71
N ALA A 21 0.82 22.90 38.20
CA ALA A 21 -0.42 23.52 37.71
C ALA A 21 -0.28 24.20 36.33
N GLN A 22 0.96 24.41 35.84
CA GLN A 22 1.21 25.06 34.54
C GLN A 22 0.72 24.25 33.34
N TYR A 23 0.45 22.95 33.50
CA TYR A 23 -0.01 22.09 32.41
C TYR A 23 -1.45 21.59 32.57
N GLU A 24 -2.08 21.80 33.74
CA GLU A 24 -3.44 21.31 34.04
C GLU A 24 -4.56 22.16 33.40
N TRP A 25 -4.26 23.39 32.97
CA TRP A 25 -5.26 24.31 32.40
C TRP A 25 -5.48 24.12 30.90
N GLN A 26 -4.62 23.37 30.20
CA GLN A 26 -4.82 23.13 28.78
C GLN A 26 -5.91 22.06 28.61
N PRO A 27 -7.09 22.43 28.06
CA PRO A 27 -8.12 21.45 27.79
C PRO A 27 -7.60 20.50 26.71
N LYS A 28 -7.93 19.22 26.86
CA LYS A 28 -7.59 18.19 25.88
C LYS A 28 -8.02 18.65 24.48
N ASP A 29 -7.06 18.76 23.58
CA ASP A 29 -7.31 19.19 22.21
C ASP A 29 -7.44 18.00 21.24
N ALA A 30 -7.69 18.30 19.96
CA ALA A 30 -7.80 17.26 18.93
C ALA A 30 -6.45 16.54 18.70
N PHE A 31 -5.32 17.22 18.91
CA PHE A 31 -4.00 16.63 18.77
C PHE A 31 -3.75 15.58 19.85
N ASP A 32 -4.12 15.87 21.10
CA ASP A 32 -4.06 14.94 22.23
C ASP A 32 -4.92 13.70 21.97
N GLU A 33 -6.10 13.86 21.37
CA GLU A 33 -6.94 12.71 21.00
C GLU A 33 -6.25 11.81 19.98
N ILE A 34 -5.68 12.39 18.92
CA ILE A 34 -4.95 11.64 17.89
C ILE A 34 -3.70 10.99 18.49
N LYS A 35 -2.95 11.71 19.32
CA LYS A 35 -1.75 11.21 19.98
C LYS A 35 -2.06 10.01 20.87
N VAL A 36 -3.14 10.09 21.66
CA VAL A 36 -3.60 8.96 22.49
C VAL A 36 -3.96 7.76 21.62
N ARG A 37 -4.64 7.95 20.48
CA ARG A 37 -4.95 6.85 19.56
C ARG A 37 -3.70 6.26 18.91
N PHE A 38 -2.76 7.12 18.52
CA PHE A 38 -1.48 6.74 17.93
C PHE A 38 -0.64 5.90 18.90
N ASP A 39 -0.48 6.37 20.14
CA ASP A 39 0.33 5.73 21.18
C ASP A 39 -0.35 4.47 21.77
N LYS A 40 -1.68 4.33 21.61
CA LYS A 40 -2.44 3.16 22.06
C LYS A 40 -2.11 1.90 21.26
N VAL A 41 -1.69 2.02 20.00
CA VAL A 41 -1.47 0.88 19.10
C VAL A 41 0.01 0.55 18.98
N ASN A 42 0.36 -0.69 19.29
CA ASN A 42 1.70 -1.26 19.21
C ASN A 42 1.67 -2.59 18.45
N ALA A 43 2.84 -3.07 18.03
CA ALA A 43 3.00 -4.34 17.32
C ALA A 43 2.34 -5.54 18.05
N ASP A 44 2.40 -5.54 19.38
CA ASP A 44 1.89 -6.65 20.20
C ASP A 44 0.36 -6.62 20.36
N ASN A 45 -0.24 -5.44 20.39
CA ASN A 45 -1.67 -5.28 20.66
C ASN A 45 -2.53 -5.14 19.40
N CYS A 46 -1.92 -4.78 18.26
CA CYS A 46 -2.63 -4.55 17.01
C CYS A 46 -3.50 -5.73 16.54
N PRO A 47 -3.15 -7.02 16.75
CA PRO A 47 -4.00 -8.12 16.28
C PRO A 47 -5.28 -8.31 17.09
N ILE A 48 -5.36 -7.69 18.27
CA ILE A 48 -6.47 -7.83 19.22
C ILE A 48 -7.46 -6.66 19.06
N LEU A 49 -6.97 -5.51 18.57
CA LEU A 49 -7.76 -4.30 18.43
C LEU A 49 -8.71 -4.37 17.23
N PRO A 50 -9.89 -3.74 17.33
CA PRO A 50 -10.81 -3.65 16.20
C PRO A 50 -10.23 -2.72 15.10
N PRO A 51 -10.58 -2.92 13.82
CA PRO A 51 -10.05 -2.13 12.70
C PRO A 51 -10.22 -0.61 12.88
N ARG A 52 -11.31 -0.15 13.50
CA ARG A 52 -11.55 1.28 13.76
C ARG A 52 -10.49 1.93 14.65
N ASP A 53 -9.87 1.15 15.55
CA ASP A 53 -8.83 1.61 16.46
C ASP A 53 -7.45 1.57 15.77
N LEU A 54 -7.33 0.87 14.62
CA LEU A 54 -6.12 0.75 13.80
C LEU A 54 -6.07 1.80 12.67
N THR A 55 -7.03 2.74 12.65
CA THR A 55 -7.14 3.80 11.64
C THR A 55 -7.25 5.17 12.30
N LEU A 56 -6.64 6.19 11.71
CA LEU A 56 -6.82 7.59 12.11
C LEU A 56 -7.78 8.30 11.15
N PRO A 57 -8.43 9.39 11.60
CA PRO A 57 -9.21 10.26 10.73
C PRO A 57 -8.37 10.83 9.59
N GLU A 58 -8.98 11.09 8.43
CA GLU A 58 -8.31 11.69 7.26
C GLU A 58 -7.73 13.08 7.59
N GLU A 59 -8.43 13.82 8.44
CA GLU A 59 -8.03 15.15 8.95
C GLU A 59 -6.73 15.14 9.75
N SER A 60 -6.22 13.97 10.14
CA SER A 60 -4.89 13.85 10.76
C SER A 60 -3.74 14.14 9.79
N VAL A 61 -4.02 14.10 8.48
CA VAL A 61 -3.07 14.49 7.43
C VAL A 61 -3.38 15.92 7.00
N SER A 62 -2.41 16.82 7.19
CA SER A 62 -2.62 18.26 6.95
C SER A 62 -2.91 18.62 5.49
N HIS A 63 -2.37 17.85 4.54
CA HIS A 63 -2.55 18.09 3.11
C HIS A 63 -2.63 16.75 2.40
N LEU A 64 -3.76 16.49 1.75
CA LEU A 64 -3.95 15.30 0.95
C LEU A 64 -3.26 15.50 -0.42
N PRO A 65 -2.43 14.57 -0.87
CA PRO A 65 -1.85 14.68 -2.19
C PRO A 65 -2.91 14.41 -3.26
N ASP A 66 -3.22 15.41 -4.08
CA ASP A 66 -3.99 15.25 -5.32
C ASP A 66 -3.07 15.47 -6.53
N ILE A 67 -3.17 14.58 -7.51
CA ILE A 67 -2.46 14.71 -8.79
C ILE A 67 -2.93 15.94 -9.58
N LYS A 68 -4.21 16.32 -9.43
CA LYS A 68 -4.79 17.49 -10.12
C LYS A 68 -4.15 18.80 -9.64
N ASP A 69 -3.70 18.84 -8.39
CA ASP A 69 -3.14 20.02 -7.75
C ASP A 69 -1.61 20.13 -7.85
N VAL A 70 -0.94 19.20 -8.54
CA VAL A 70 0.54 19.18 -8.70
C VAL A 70 1.08 20.49 -9.29
N ASN A 71 0.35 21.09 -10.21
CA ASN A 71 0.74 22.34 -10.88
C ASN A 71 0.32 23.61 -10.10
N ILE A 72 -0.59 23.48 -9.13
CA ILE A 72 -1.25 24.61 -8.46
C ILE A 72 -0.65 24.83 -7.07
N ASN A 73 -0.39 23.75 -6.32
CA ASN A 73 0.09 23.84 -4.94
C ASN A 73 1.62 23.65 -4.83
N PRO A 74 2.39 24.68 -4.42
CA PRO A 74 3.83 24.57 -4.17
C PRO A 74 4.17 23.91 -2.82
N VAL A 75 3.16 23.50 -2.05
CA VAL A 75 3.30 23.06 -0.65
C VAL A 75 4.17 21.81 -0.49
N PHE A 76 4.23 20.94 -1.50
CA PHE A 76 5.00 19.70 -1.43
C PHE A 76 6.35 19.81 -2.15
N PRO A 77 7.49 19.83 -1.41
CA PRO A 77 8.82 19.85 -2.02
C PRO A 77 9.11 18.61 -2.90
N ASN A 78 8.39 17.51 -2.69
CA ASN A 78 8.53 16.25 -3.43
C ASN A 78 7.36 15.95 -4.40
N ARG A 79 6.65 16.96 -4.91
CA ARG A 79 5.50 16.78 -5.82
C ARG A 79 5.81 15.99 -7.10
N THR A 80 7.03 16.11 -7.62
CA THR A 80 7.48 15.36 -8.81
C THR A 80 7.64 13.86 -8.52
N ALA A 81 8.01 13.49 -7.30
CA ALA A 81 8.10 12.09 -6.90
C ALA A 81 6.70 11.45 -6.82
N LEU A 82 5.69 12.21 -6.41
CA LEU A 82 4.30 11.72 -6.38
C LEU A 82 3.76 11.45 -7.78
N LEU A 83 3.98 12.40 -8.71
CA LEU A 83 3.63 12.20 -10.13
C LEU A 83 4.35 10.99 -10.72
N HIS A 84 5.63 10.81 -10.39
CA HIS A 84 6.41 9.66 -10.83
C HIS A 84 5.83 8.34 -10.28
N LEU A 85 5.48 8.28 -8.99
CA LEU A 85 4.85 7.10 -8.38
C LEU A 85 3.51 6.76 -9.02
N HIS A 86 2.69 7.78 -9.29
CA HIS A 86 1.42 7.61 -10.00
C HIS A 86 1.62 6.99 -11.38
N ASN A 87 2.54 7.52 -12.18
CA ASN A 87 2.84 6.99 -13.50
C ASN A 87 3.39 5.56 -13.45
N MET A 88 4.18 5.22 -12.43
CA MET A 88 4.67 3.87 -12.21
C MET A 88 3.52 2.90 -11.90
N ALA A 89 2.58 3.28 -11.03
CA ALA A 89 1.41 2.46 -10.70
C ALA A 89 0.51 2.23 -11.92
N LEU A 90 0.21 3.30 -12.67
CA LEU A 90 -0.59 3.22 -13.89
C LEU A 90 0.10 2.35 -14.96
N SER A 91 1.40 2.55 -15.19
CA SER A 91 2.17 1.75 -16.17
C SER A 91 2.18 0.28 -15.81
N ARG A 92 2.39 -0.05 -14.53
CA ARG A 92 2.36 -1.43 -14.03
C ARG A 92 1.00 -2.09 -14.28
N ALA A 93 -0.08 -1.41 -13.91
CA ALA A 93 -1.43 -1.92 -14.12
C ALA A 93 -1.78 -2.07 -15.62
N PHE A 94 -1.36 -1.11 -16.44
CA PHE A 94 -1.50 -1.16 -17.90
C PHE A 94 -0.82 -2.39 -18.51
N PHE A 95 0.46 -2.61 -18.21
CA PHE A 95 1.20 -3.76 -18.77
C PHE A 95 0.64 -5.09 -18.29
N TRP A 96 0.23 -5.21 -17.03
CA TRP A 96 -0.43 -6.42 -16.54
C TRP A 96 -1.76 -6.68 -17.24
N SER A 97 -2.57 -5.64 -17.46
CA SER A 97 -3.84 -5.75 -18.17
C SER A 97 -3.63 -6.22 -19.61
N TYR A 98 -2.65 -5.62 -20.31
CA TYR A 98 -2.26 -6.01 -21.66
C TYR A 98 -1.76 -7.47 -21.72
N ILE A 99 -0.83 -7.86 -20.85
CA ILE A 99 -0.22 -9.19 -20.84
C ILE A 99 -1.27 -10.27 -20.55
N LEU A 100 -2.19 -10.03 -19.60
CA LEU A 100 -3.22 -11.00 -19.24
C LEU A 100 -4.28 -11.15 -20.34
N GLN A 101 -4.67 -10.07 -21.02
CA GLN A 101 -5.72 -10.11 -22.05
C GLN A 101 -5.21 -10.54 -23.43
N SER A 102 -4.05 -10.02 -23.88
CA SER A 102 -3.45 -10.39 -25.17
C SER A 102 -3.14 -11.88 -25.29
N ARG A 103 -2.94 -12.55 -24.15
CA ARG A 103 -2.71 -14.00 -24.07
C ARG A 103 -3.89 -14.85 -24.54
N PHE A 104 -5.13 -14.41 -24.36
CA PHE A 104 -6.30 -15.20 -24.74
C PHE A 104 -6.51 -15.29 -26.25
N ILE A 105 -5.80 -14.49 -27.04
CA ILE A 105 -6.02 -14.34 -28.49
C ILE A 105 -4.92 -15.02 -29.32
N ARG A 106 -3.83 -15.49 -28.71
CA ARG A 106 -2.71 -16.09 -29.47
C ARG A 106 -3.11 -17.46 -30.07
N PRO A 107 -2.87 -17.69 -31.37
CA PRO A 107 -3.09 -18.99 -31.98
C PRO A 107 -2.14 -20.04 -31.38
N ALA A 108 -2.66 -21.25 -31.14
CA ALA A 108 -1.99 -22.38 -30.48
C ALA A 108 -0.77 -22.97 -31.23
N ILE A 109 -0.24 -22.29 -32.23
CA ILE A 109 0.67 -22.86 -33.23
C ILE A 109 2.14 -22.78 -32.83
N ASN A 110 2.53 -21.92 -31.89
CA ASN A 110 3.87 -21.93 -31.31
C ASN A 110 3.77 -21.81 -29.79
N ASP A 111 4.19 -22.88 -29.12
CA ASP A 111 4.37 -23.04 -27.68
C ASP A 111 5.39 -22.03 -27.10
N THR A 112 5.07 -20.75 -27.19
CA THR A 112 5.76 -19.74 -26.41
C THR A 112 5.31 -19.92 -24.98
N TYR A 113 6.20 -20.50 -24.17
CA TYR A 113 5.97 -20.79 -22.76
C TYR A 113 5.40 -19.57 -22.06
N ASP A 114 4.26 -19.76 -21.41
CA ASP A 114 3.73 -18.75 -20.54
C ASP A 114 4.70 -18.52 -19.36
N PRO A 115 4.83 -17.28 -18.87
CA PRO A 115 5.63 -16.95 -17.72
C PRO A 115 5.07 -17.72 -16.52
N GLY A 116 5.89 -18.61 -15.98
CA GLY A 116 5.57 -19.32 -14.75
C GLY A 116 5.43 -18.37 -13.56
N MET A 117 5.00 -18.90 -12.41
CA MET A 117 4.85 -18.14 -11.16
C MET A 117 6.09 -17.34 -10.75
N MET A 118 7.28 -17.83 -11.10
CA MET A 118 8.54 -17.13 -10.88
C MET A 118 8.54 -15.73 -11.50
N TYR A 119 7.93 -15.54 -12.66
CA TYR A 119 7.83 -14.23 -13.29
C TYR A 119 7.03 -13.24 -12.43
N TYR A 120 5.95 -13.70 -11.78
CA TYR A 120 5.16 -12.85 -10.88
C TYR A 120 5.99 -12.41 -9.67
N PHE A 121 6.77 -13.32 -9.07
CA PHE A 121 7.71 -12.97 -8.00
C PHE A 121 8.74 -11.94 -8.47
N LEU A 122 9.47 -12.25 -9.54
CA LEU A 122 10.51 -11.36 -10.08
C LEU A 122 9.95 -10.01 -10.52
N SER A 123 8.69 -9.95 -10.99
CA SER A 123 8.04 -8.68 -11.33
C SER A 123 7.86 -7.78 -10.11
N THR A 124 7.44 -8.34 -8.96
CA THR A 124 7.24 -7.55 -7.73
C THR A 124 8.57 -7.09 -7.15
N VAL A 125 9.62 -7.90 -7.29
CA VAL A 125 11.00 -7.52 -6.97
C VAL A 125 11.46 -6.37 -7.85
N ALA A 126 11.24 -6.46 -9.17
CA ALA A 126 11.66 -5.46 -10.12
C ALA A 126 11.05 -4.08 -9.85
N ASP A 127 9.80 -3.99 -9.42
CA ASP A 127 9.19 -2.69 -9.07
C ASP A 127 9.89 -2.06 -7.86
N VAL A 128 10.13 -2.86 -6.82
CA VAL A 128 10.76 -2.38 -5.58
C VAL A 128 12.25 -2.08 -5.83
N SER A 129 12.95 -2.84 -6.65
CA SER A 129 14.37 -2.57 -6.96
C SER A 129 14.56 -1.39 -7.90
N SER A 130 13.63 -1.13 -8.81
CA SER A 130 13.76 -0.07 -9.82
C SER A 130 13.52 1.33 -9.27
N ASN A 131 12.72 1.48 -8.21
CA ASN A 131 12.37 2.78 -7.67
C ASN A 131 12.50 2.83 -6.14
N ARG A 132 13.41 3.67 -5.65
CA ARG A 132 13.61 3.92 -4.22
C ARG A 132 12.35 4.40 -3.51
N HIS A 133 11.43 5.08 -4.19
CA HIS A 133 10.22 5.62 -3.59
C HIS A 133 9.10 4.57 -3.42
N ILE A 134 9.28 3.35 -3.95
CA ILE A 134 8.35 2.23 -3.78
C ILE A 134 8.88 1.32 -2.66
N ASN A 135 8.11 1.19 -1.58
CA ASN A 135 8.48 0.32 -0.45
C ASN A 135 7.94 -1.11 -0.60
N ALA A 136 6.82 -1.28 -1.29
CA ALA A 136 6.18 -2.58 -1.46
C ALA A 136 5.52 -2.69 -2.84
N SER A 137 5.51 -3.90 -3.40
CA SER A 137 4.72 -4.25 -4.57
C SER A 137 4.15 -5.64 -4.40
N SER A 138 2.93 -5.86 -4.90
CA SER A 138 2.25 -7.14 -4.79
C SER A 138 1.30 -7.38 -5.94
N ILE A 139 1.02 -8.64 -6.23
CA ILE A 139 -0.05 -9.07 -7.13
C ILE A 139 -0.96 -9.97 -6.32
N TYR A 140 -2.25 -9.63 -6.26
CA TYR A 140 -3.25 -10.42 -5.55
C TYR A 140 -4.14 -11.12 -6.56
N PHE A 141 -4.22 -12.45 -6.44
CA PHE A 141 -5.20 -13.21 -7.21
C PHE A 141 -6.50 -13.24 -6.44
N ALA A 142 -7.59 -12.92 -7.13
CA ALA A 142 -8.93 -13.03 -6.57
C ALA A 142 -9.26 -14.49 -6.23
N PRO A 143 -9.75 -14.77 -5.01
CA PRO A 143 -10.19 -16.11 -4.65
C PRO A 143 -11.42 -16.51 -5.49
N ASN A 144 -11.57 -17.81 -5.74
CA ASN A 144 -12.70 -18.38 -6.49
C ASN A 144 -12.83 -17.89 -7.96
N SER A 145 -11.74 -17.37 -8.54
CA SER A 145 -11.66 -17.00 -9.95
C SER A 145 -10.73 -17.94 -10.71
N SER A 146 -11.03 -18.17 -12.00
CA SER A 146 -10.14 -18.88 -12.92
C SER A 146 -9.26 -17.89 -13.67
N PHE A 147 -7.94 -18.06 -13.58
CA PHE A 147 -6.96 -17.27 -14.31
C PHE A 147 -6.44 -18.03 -15.54
N SER A 148 -5.75 -17.34 -16.46
CA SER A 148 -5.46 -17.84 -17.80
C SER A 148 -4.72 -19.19 -17.84
N SER A 149 -4.80 -19.85 -18.99
CA SER A 149 -4.26 -21.18 -19.33
C SER A 149 -2.74 -21.32 -19.32
N SER A 150 -2.01 -20.37 -18.72
CA SER A 150 -0.57 -20.46 -18.50
C SER A 150 -0.14 -21.73 -17.74
N TYR A 151 -1.10 -22.38 -17.10
CA TYR A 151 -0.98 -23.69 -16.49
C TYR A 151 -1.43 -24.78 -17.48
N ARG A 152 -0.47 -25.40 -18.18
CA ARG A 152 -0.74 -26.53 -19.10
C ARG A 152 -1.01 -27.87 -18.41
N GLY A 153 -0.85 -27.93 -17.09
CA GLY A 153 -1.11 -29.12 -16.29
C GLY A 153 -2.59 -29.25 -15.92
N PHE A 154 -3.01 -30.49 -15.62
CA PHE A 154 -4.33 -30.84 -15.08
C PHE A 154 -4.49 -30.26 -13.66
N PHE A 155 -4.58 -28.93 -13.56
CA PHE A 155 -4.75 -28.23 -12.30
C PHE A 155 -6.22 -27.99 -12.07
N ASN A 156 -6.68 -28.68 -11.03
CA ASN A 156 -7.94 -28.54 -10.31
C ASN A 156 -8.52 -27.12 -10.41
N LYS A 157 -9.84 -27.02 -10.58
CA LYS A 157 -10.64 -25.82 -10.93
C LYS A 157 -10.59 -24.64 -9.92
N THR A 158 -9.58 -24.58 -9.06
CA THR A 158 -9.36 -23.55 -8.06
C THR A 158 -7.85 -23.33 -7.92
N PHE A 159 -7.32 -22.25 -8.50
CA PHE A 159 -5.98 -21.77 -8.15
C PHE A 159 -6.15 -20.69 -7.08
N PRO A 160 -6.35 -21.03 -5.79
CA PRO A 160 -7.28 -20.21 -5.03
C PRO A 160 -6.63 -19.03 -4.30
N ARG A 161 -5.29 -18.98 -4.18
CA ARG A 161 -4.63 -18.07 -3.22
C ARG A 161 -3.24 -17.56 -3.60
N PHE A 162 -2.76 -17.70 -4.85
CA PHE A 162 -1.39 -17.22 -5.14
C PHE A 162 -1.31 -15.69 -5.03
N ALA A 163 -0.40 -15.15 -4.23
CA ALA A 163 -0.27 -13.71 -4.07
C ALA A 163 1.16 -13.31 -3.67
N PRO A 164 2.08 -13.13 -4.64
CA PRO A 164 3.43 -12.68 -4.35
C PRO A 164 3.41 -11.23 -3.90
N ARG A 165 4.05 -10.97 -2.76
CA ARG A 165 4.32 -9.63 -2.24
C ARG A 165 5.81 -9.49 -1.97
N THR A 166 6.36 -8.40 -2.44
CA THR A 166 7.72 -7.96 -2.13
C THR A 166 7.67 -6.70 -1.28
N TYR A 167 8.50 -6.67 -0.25
CA TYR A 167 8.71 -5.53 0.63
C TYR A 167 10.21 -5.22 0.70
N ARG A 168 10.57 -3.94 0.80
CA ARG A 168 11.96 -3.55 1.02
C ARG A 168 12.29 -3.69 2.51
N GLU A 169 13.22 -4.59 2.83
CA GLU A 169 13.65 -4.81 4.22
C GLU A 169 14.59 -3.70 4.70
N ASP A 170 15.33 -3.11 3.77
CA ASP A 170 16.15 -1.92 3.99
C ASP A 170 15.27 -0.67 4.06
N ASP A 171 14.65 -0.44 5.22
CA ASP A 171 13.74 0.68 5.49
C ASP A 171 14.51 1.99 5.76
N PHE A 172 15.23 2.49 4.75
CA PHE A 172 15.99 3.75 4.83
C PHE A 172 15.10 4.99 5.00
N ASN A 173 13.79 4.87 4.76
CA ASN A 173 12.80 5.93 5.01
C ASN A 173 12.35 5.97 6.48
N ASP A 174 12.78 5.02 7.31
CA ASP A 174 12.56 5.09 8.74
C ASP A 174 13.35 6.27 9.34
N PRO A 175 12.70 7.22 10.03
CA PRO A 175 13.39 8.29 10.74
C PRO A 175 14.41 7.79 11.78
N ILE A 176 14.28 6.53 12.24
CA ILE A 176 15.15 5.90 13.23
C ILE A 176 16.40 5.29 12.56
N HIS A 177 16.40 5.12 11.23
CA HIS A 177 17.55 4.55 10.52
C HIS A 177 18.72 5.56 10.49
N LEU A 178 19.72 5.31 11.35
CA LEU A 178 20.89 6.18 11.58
C LEU A 178 21.64 6.63 10.32
N GLN A 179 21.65 5.81 9.28
CA GLN A 179 22.42 6.08 8.07
C GLN A 179 21.56 6.64 6.93
N LYS A 180 20.22 6.45 6.91
CA LYS A 180 19.32 6.83 5.79
C LYS A 180 19.88 6.49 4.38
N ILE A 181 20.81 5.54 4.30
CA ILE A 181 21.46 5.13 3.06
C ILE A 181 20.68 3.92 2.59
N SER A 182 19.92 4.11 1.51
CA SER A 182 19.34 3.00 0.78
C SER A 182 20.49 2.15 0.22
N THR A 183 20.68 0.96 0.75
CA THR A 183 21.58 -0.03 0.18
C THR A 183 21.00 -0.60 -1.12
N LEU A 184 19.69 -0.49 -1.36
CA LEU A 184 18.96 -1.08 -2.49
C LEU A 184 19.18 -2.60 -2.65
N ASN A 185 19.75 -3.26 -1.64
CA ASN A 185 20.29 -4.61 -1.78
C ASN A 185 19.39 -5.68 -1.19
N THR A 186 18.49 -5.34 -0.26
CA THR A 186 17.69 -6.33 0.45
C THR A 186 16.18 -6.09 0.28
N PHE A 187 15.50 -7.12 -0.19
CA PHE A 187 14.06 -7.19 -0.30
C PHE A 187 13.59 -8.54 0.22
N TYR A 188 12.44 -8.53 0.88
CA TYR A 188 11.76 -9.72 1.37
C TYR A 188 10.58 -10.04 0.45
N VAL A 189 10.56 -11.26 -0.08
CA VAL A 189 9.53 -11.73 -1.00
C VAL A 189 8.82 -12.92 -0.39
N ARG A 190 7.50 -12.86 -0.33
CA ARG A 190 6.66 -13.94 0.22
C ARG A 190 5.41 -14.14 -0.62
N ASP A 191 5.00 -15.39 -0.78
CA ASP A 191 3.65 -15.71 -1.23
C ASP A 191 2.69 -15.65 -0.04
N LEU A 192 1.72 -14.74 -0.12
CA LEU A 192 0.68 -14.57 0.89
C LEU A 192 -0.35 -15.71 0.86
N GLY A 193 -0.40 -16.47 -0.25
CA GLY A 193 -1.17 -17.71 -0.34
C GLY A 193 -0.60 -18.86 0.45
N ALA A 194 0.72 -18.85 0.66
CA ALA A 194 1.44 -19.86 1.41
C ALA A 194 1.52 -19.45 2.87
N PHE A 195 0.49 -19.80 3.64
CA PHE A 195 0.42 -19.56 5.08
C PHE A 195 0.30 -20.87 5.87
N PRO A 196 0.81 -20.93 7.13
CA PRO A 196 0.69 -22.11 7.96
C PRO A 196 -0.79 -22.42 8.26
N PRO A 197 -1.21 -23.70 8.25
CA PRO A 197 -2.61 -24.07 8.49
C PRO A 197 -3.13 -23.58 9.86
N ASP A 198 -2.24 -23.44 10.84
CA ASP A 198 -2.56 -23.01 12.20
C ASP A 198 -2.84 -21.50 12.30
N SER A 199 -2.67 -20.75 11.22
CA SER A 199 -2.75 -19.30 11.23
C SER A 199 -3.62 -18.73 10.11
N ALA A 200 -4.94 -18.86 10.28
CA ALA A 200 -5.94 -18.23 9.42
C ALA A 200 -5.78 -16.70 9.29
N LEU A 201 -5.19 -16.02 10.28
CA LEU A 201 -4.98 -14.56 10.24
C LEU A 201 -3.96 -14.11 9.17
N HIS A 202 -3.18 -15.03 8.61
CA HIS A 202 -2.24 -14.73 7.51
C HIS A 202 -2.88 -14.93 6.12
N ASP A 203 -4.11 -15.40 6.08
CA ASP A 203 -4.84 -15.60 4.83
C ASP A 203 -5.35 -14.25 4.31
N TYR A 204 -4.77 -13.80 3.19
CA TYR A 204 -5.17 -12.53 2.59
C TYR A 204 -6.58 -12.52 2.01
N THR A 205 -7.24 -13.67 1.89
CA THR A 205 -8.62 -13.75 1.39
C THR A 205 -9.66 -13.42 2.46
N ILE A 206 -9.28 -13.39 3.74
CA ILE A 206 -10.19 -13.13 4.86
C ILE A 206 -10.30 -11.62 5.12
N LYS A 207 -11.52 -11.13 5.39
CA LYS A 207 -11.79 -9.71 5.69
C LYS A 207 -10.91 -9.14 6.81
N ASN A 208 -10.57 -9.95 7.81
CA ASN A 208 -9.72 -9.52 8.92
C ASN A 208 -8.27 -9.23 8.50
N TYR A 209 -7.80 -9.76 7.37
CA TYR A 209 -6.51 -9.40 6.79
C TYR A 209 -6.58 -8.04 6.06
N HIS A 210 -7.75 -7.69 5.51
CA HIS A 210 -8.05 -6.39 4.91
C HIS A 210 -8.34 -5.33 5.97
N ILE A 211 -7.42 -5.18 6.94
CA ILE A 211 -7.49 -4.09 7.94
C ILE A 211 -7.52 -2.74 7.23
N ASN A 212 -6.86 -2.65 6.09
CA ASN A 212 -6.67 -1.41 5.35
C ASN A 212 -7.77 -1.23 4.30
N GLU A 213 -8.36 -0.04 4.25
CA GLU A 213 -9.43 0.31 3.31
C GLU A 213 -8.99 0.14 1.84
N TRP A 214 -7.68 0.29 1.57
CA TRP A 214 -7.13 0.19 0.22
C TRP A 214 -7.38 -1.16 -0.46
N TYR A 215 -7.49 -2.27 0.31
CA TYR A 215 -7.87 -3.56 -0.26
C TYR A 215 -9.25 -3.51 -0.93
N ASN A 216 -10.18 -2.75 -0.36
CA ASN A 216 -11.57 -2.68 -0.83
C ASN A 216 -11.80 -1.57 -1.87
N LEU A 217 -10.85 -0.65 -2.06
CA LEU A 217 -10.97 0.43 -3.03
C LEU A 217 -10.86 -0.04 -4.47
N TRP A 218 -10.01 -1.05 -4.71
CA TRP A 218 -9.76 -1.61 -6.04
C TRP A 218 -10.16 -3.08 -6.18
N LEU A 219 -10.37 -3.81 -5.07
CA LEU A 219 -10.77 -5.22 -5.07
C LEU A 219 -12.02 -5.48 -4.20
N PRO A 220 -12.95 -6.36 -4.60
CA PRO A 220 -13.03 -6.96 -5.92
C PRO A 220 -13.39 -5.89 -6.97
N ASP A 221 -12.93 -6.11 -8.19
CA ASP A 221 -13.26 -5.28 -9.34
C ASP A 221 -14.73 -5.48 -9.73
N ASN A 222 -15.61 -4.79 -8.99
CA ASN A 222 -17.05 -4.93 -9.09
C ASN A 222 -17.60 -3.86 -10.03
N VAL A 223 -18.18 -4.30 -11.14
CA VAL A 223 -18.73 -3.41 -12.15
C VAL A 223 -20.25 -3.41 -12.01
N ASP A 224 -20.85 -2.27 -11.69
CA ASP A 224 -22.31 -2.15 -11.45
C ASP A 224 -23.17 -2.60 -12.65
N LYS A 225 -22.61 -2.59 -13.87
CA LYS A 225 -23.33 -2.93 -15.11
C LYS A 225 -22.59 -3.95 -15.98
N ARG A 226 -21.68 -3.49 -16.83
CA ARG A 226 -20.98 -4.32 -17.83
C ARG A 226 -19.51 -3.94 -17.86
N HIS A 227 -18.65 -4.93 -18.08
CA HIS A 227 -17.21 -4.70 -18.27
C HIS A 227 -16.91 -3.79 -19.47
N ASP A 228 -17.83 -3.68 -20.43
CA ASP A 228 -17.73 -2.82 -21.62
C ASP A 228 -17.62 -1.32 -21.29
N THR A 229 -18.01 -0.88 -20.09
CA THR A 229 -17.91 0.54 -19.69
C THR A 229 -16.52 0.93 -19.19
N LYS A 230 -15.59 -0.01 -19.11
CA LYS A 230 -14.22 0.25 -18.68
C LYS A 230 -13.41 0.93 -19.76
N THR A 231 -12.47 1.76 -19.33
CA THR A 231 -11.46 2.38 -20.19
C THR A 231 -10.77 1.35 -21.05
N THR A 232 -10.89 1.51 -22.37
CA THR A 232 -10.20 0.67 -23.35
C THR A 232 -8.95 1.36 -23.83
N TYR A 233 -7.85 0.62 -23.84
CA TYR A 233 -6.59 1.05 -24.43
C TYR A 233 -6.39 0.33 -25.76
N GLN A 234 -5.84 1.05 -26.73
CA GLN A 234 -5.41 0.50 -28.01
C GLN A 234 -3.89 0.60 -28.10
N VAL A 235 -3.25 -0.53 -28.40
CA VAL A 235 -1.81 -0.58 -28.69
C VAL A 235 -1.60 -1.02 -30.13
N GLU A 236 -0.62 -0.41 -30.77
CA GLU A 236 -0.18 -0.74 -32.12
C GLU A 236 1.24 -1.32 -32.03
N ILE A 237 1.38 -2.59 -32.43
CA ILE A 237 2.62 -3.34 -32.31
C ILE A 237 3.18 -3.56 -33.70
N ARG A 238 4.37 -3.03 -33.94
CA ARG A 238 5.15 -3.31 -35.13
C ARG A 238 6.16 -4.40 -34.83
N TYR A 239 5.97 -5.57 -35.41
CA TYR A 239 6.88 -6.68 -35.26
C TYR A 239 8.14 -6.50 -36.14
N ALA A 240 9.23 -7.14 -35.74
CA ALA A 240 10.50 -7.10 -36.49
C ALA A 240 10.38 -7.67 -37.93
N ASN A 241 9.35 -8.47 -38.20
CA ASN A 241 9.00 -8.97 -39.53
C ASN A 241 8.19 -7.95 -40.38
N ASN A 242 8.08 -6.69 -39.94
CA ASN A 242 7.27 -5.62 -40.55
C ASN A 242 5.76 -5.88 -40.63
N THR A 243 5.23 -6.80 -39.81
CA THR A 243 3.79 -6.91 -39.61
C THR A 243 3.32 -5.96 -38.51
N ASN A 244 2.15 -5.37 -38.70
CA ASN A 244 1.50 -4.50 -37.72
C ASN A 244 0.28 -5.22 -37.15
N GLU A 245 0.14 -5.17 -35.84
CA GLU A 245 -1.04 -5.68 -35.12
C GLU A 245 -1.60 -4.57 -34.24
N THR A 246 -2.91 -4.41 -34.27
CA THR A 246 -3.62 -3.52 -33.36
C THR A 246 -4.36 -4.37 -32.34
N PHE A 247 -4.20 -4.03 -31.06
CA PHE A 247 -4.84 -4.77 -29.98
C PHE A 247 -5.55 -3.82 -29.03
N THR A 248 -6.83 -4.08 -28.81
CA THR A 248 -7.68 -3.33 -27.89
C THR A 248 -7.94 -4.17 -26.64
N PHE A 249 -7.78 -3.56 -25.47
CA PHE A 249 -7.97 -4.24 -24.18
C PHE A 249 -8.49 -3.28 -23.11
N HIS A 250 -9.10 -3.84 -22.06
CA HIS A 250 -9.53 -3.06 -20.90
C HIS A 250 -8.32 -2.82 -19.97
N GLY A 251 -8.04 -1.58 -19.61
CA GLY A 251 -6.89 -1.24 -18.76
C GLY A 251 -7.29 -0.72 -17.38
N PRO A 252 -6.31 -0.20 -16.62
CA PRO A 252 -6.61 0.53 -15.39
C PRO A 252 -7.44 1.79 -15.67
N PRO A 253 -8.18 2.30 -14.67
CA PRO A 253 -8.89 3.56 -14.80
C PRO A 253 -7.93 4.72 -15.12
N GLY A 254 -8.44 5.69 -15.87
CA GLY A 254 -7.74 6.95 -16.13
C GLY A 254 -7.47 7.76 -14.86
N ALA A 255 -6.55 8.73 -14.93
CA ALA A 255 -6.26 9.62 -13.80
C ALA A 255 -7.45 10.55 -13.45
N ASP A 256 -8.39 10.71 -14.36
CA ASP A 256 -9.61 11.51 -14.26
C ASP A 256 -10.83 10.72 -13.75
N GLU A 257 -10.77 9.39 -13.75
CA GLU A 257 -11.83 8.50 -13.27
C GLU A 257 -11.83 8.36 -11.73
N ASP A 258 -12.97 8.01 -11.13
CA ASP A 258 -13.09 7.71 -9.68
C ASP A 258 -13.63 6.29 -9.46
N PRO A 259 -12.87 5.39 -8.78
CA PRO A 259 -11.52 5.61 -8.26
C PRO A 259 -10.46 5.67 -9.36
N GLY A 260 -9.56 6.65 -9.26
CA GLY A 260 -8.37 6.72 -10.11
C GLY A 260 -7.36 5.61 -9.76
N PRO A 261 -6.22 5.54 -10.48
CA PRO A 261 -5.20 4.51 -10.26
C PRO A 261 -4.43 4.68 -8.94
N VAL A 262 -4.54 5.85 -8.29
CA VAL A 262 -3.95 6.18 -6.99
C VAL A 262 -5.04 6.86 -6.18
N LYS A 263 -5.23 6.44 -4.92
CA LYS A 263 -6.30 6.94 -4.07
C LYS A 263 -5.80 6.98 -2.64
N PHE A 264 -5.81 8.17 -2.09
CA PHE A 264 -5.51 8.38 -0.68
C PHE A 264 -6.39 7.47 0.18
N THR A 265 -5.77 6.86 1.17
CA THR A 265 -6.46 6.06 2.18
C THR A 265 -6.16 6.63 3.56
N LYS A 266 -7.10 6.45 4.48
CA LYS A 266 -6.91 6.85 5.88
C LYS A 266 -5.60 6.31 6.43
N PRO A 267 -4.87 7.09 7.25
CA PRO A 267 -3.70 6.57 7.92
C PRO A 267 -4.07 5.36 8.77
N TYR A 268 -3.27 4.31 8.70
CA TYR A 268 -3.55 3.04 9.37
C TYR A 268 -2.29 2.44 9.95
N PHE A 269 -2.46 1.57 10.95
CA PHE A 269 -1.36 0.80 11.52
C PHE A 269 -1.19 -0.53 10.79
N ASP A 270 -0.06 -0.74 10.10
CA ASP A 270 0.18 -1.96 9.29
C ASP A 270 0.64 -3.13 10.19
N CYS A 271 -0.34 -3.71 10.88
CA CYS A 271 -0.16 -4.78 11.85
C CYS A 271 0.51 -6.03 11.25
N ARG A 272 1.51 -6.59 11.95
CA ARG A 272 2.30 -7.79 11.58
C ARG A 272 3.11 -7.69 10.29
N ARG A 273 3.22 -6.50 9.73
CA ARG A 273 3.97 -6.22 8.50
C ARG A 273 5.05 -5.20 8.83
N SER A 274 4.84 -3.90 8.56
CA SER A 274 5.78 -2.87 9.00
C SER A 274 5.66 -2.54 10.49
N ASN A 275 4.54 -2.90 11.16
CA ASN A 275 4.24 -2.56 12.56
C ASN A 275 4.36 -1.07 12.85
N LYS A 276 3.99 -0.24 11.88
CA LYS A 276 4.07 1.22 11.94
C LYS A 276 2.78 1.84 11.45
N TRP A 277 2.54 3.07 11.90
CA TRP A 277 1.54 3.94 11.30
C TRP A 277 2.01 4.36 9.90
N LEU A 278 1.21 4.06 8.89
CA LEU A 278 1.46 4.38 7.50
C LEU A 278 0.37 5.31 6.97
N VAL A 279 0.80 6.25 6.14
CA VAL A 279 -0.10 6.99 5.26
C VAL A 279 0.09 6.39 3.87
N ALA A 280 -0.95 5.77 3.32
CA ALA A 280 -0.91 5.18 1.99
C ALA A 280 -1.75 6.01 1.01
N ALA A 281 -1.18 6.21 -0.18
CA ALA A 281 -1.83 6.84 -1.33
C ALA A 281 -1.74 5.91 -2.53
#